data_AF-J9W5Y6-F1
#
_entry.id   AF-J9W5Y6-F1
#
_cell.length_a   1.000
_cell.length_b   1.000
_cell.length_c   1.000
_cell.angle_alpha   90.00
_cell.angle_beta   90.00
_cell.angle_gamma   90.00
#
_symmetry.space_group_name_H-M   'P 1'
#
loop_
_entity.id
_entity.type
_entity.pdbx_description
1 polymer ?
#
loop_
_entity_poly.entity_id
_entity_poly.type
_entity_poly.pdbx_seq_one_letter_code
_entity_poly.pdbx_strand_id
1 'polypeptide(L)'
;MEFTDYEIEKLIIPQDNIFSMLTKDDLKQFLKLYYSAELSVKELLEKYQLNIKIQDVAKNLPKVQDVAVCPYDGNHLLRKMPSRTSQAGSSENSICPKCGHTIFSTARHYPPRECHCDGCLKKKEEEREKFAQMIQQNNEMRTKYEFENLDVESRLYLAVILQKLHATKLTNVGPYSRHLIDERLEDNFGTDSSNLIEKLYTSGVLVLSPLSDFDVFTDVSFDKQTAKFNLTDVAWDVWVQSDLLSDDILLQTLTNPNKGMIMGEAETTNLHRHLVLNELKRLFYFELARLHFEVRNDAERECVSDALKRWSAQFHPSEIYYLIYISVRRANDKRTSGEWGNYKFHQIQFIVNTGDNFIMSYSHRHKPMQQFGYPTNRITPLLETRIFFEQMLIVPNWFNQTIPSEDGALGLEPINSLTSQVLDKMLDQREDAALKIPGIISDAKWFSIRICGVVINDGNVDWLYADQLTAYGYAKQIETTKNQNLNWTERIIIDGSYYIQGFYSFNFLIKLIRALKDGAIAEKT
;
A
#
# COMPACT_ATOMS: atom_id res chain seq x y z
N MET A 1 -20.11 -8.85 -55.66
CA MET A 1 -19.59 -9.96 -54.84
C MET A 1 -19.65 -11.17 -55.75
N GLU A 2 -18.52 -11.55 -56.36
CA GLU A 2 -18.48 -12.72 -57.24
C GLU A 2 -18.34 -13.96 -56.35
N PHE A 3 -19.44 -14.68 -56.16
CA PHE A 3 -19.37 -16.03 -55.62
C PHE A 3 -18.75 -16.93 -56.68
N THR A 4 -17.78 -17.74 -56.29
CA THR A 4 -17.12 -18.65 -57.23
C THR A 4 -18.05 -19.83 -57.54
N ASP A 5 -18.02 -20.33 -58.78
CA ASP A 5 -18.79 -21.53 -59.18
C ASP A 5 -18.52 -22.73 -58.23
N TYR A 6 -17.34 -22.74 -57.59
CA TYR A 6 -16.92 -23.69 -56.57
C TYR A 6 -17.75 -23.67 -55.27
N GLU A 7 -18.18 -22.50 -54.80
CA GLU A 7 -19.01 -22.38 -53.59
C GLU A 7 -20.45 -22.84 -53.85
N ILE A 8 -20.92 -22.67 -55.08
CA ILE A 8 -22.24 -23.08 -55.53
C ILE A 8 -22.35 -24.61 -55.60
N GLU A 9 -21.26 -25.32 -55.91
CA GLU A 9 -21.23 -26.79 -55.90
C GLU A 9 -21.31 -27.41 -54.50
N LYS A 10 -20.99 -26.62 -53.46
CA LYS A 10 -20.96 -27.06 -52.06
C LYS A 10 -22.16 -26.57 -51.24
N LEU A 11 -23.25 -26.21 -51.91
CA LEU A 11 -24.50 -25.81 -51.26
C LEU A 11 -25.15 -26.99 -50.53
N ILE A 12 -25.56 -26.74 -49.29
CA ILE A 12 -26.35 -27.66 -48.48
C ILE A 12 -27.73 -27.05 -48.28
N ILE A 13 -28.74 -27.78 -48.78
CA ILE A 13 -30.14 -27.37 -48.75
C ILE A 13 -30.87 -28.31 -47.78
N PRO A 14 -31.35 -27.81 -46.63
CA PRO A 14 -32.24 -28.55 -45.75
C PRO A 14 -33.52 -28.96 -46.50
N GLN A 15 -34.09 -30.13 -46.23
CA GLN A 15 -35.28 -30.62 -46.95
C GLN A 15 -36.51 -29.71 -46.76
N ASP A 16 -36.58 -29.04 -45.61
CA ASP A 16 -37.59 -28.08 -45.19
C ASP A 16 -37.37 -26.64 -45.73
N ASN A 17 -36.31 -26.41 -46.50
CA ASN A 17 -36.00 -25.11 -47.07
C ASN A 17 -36.79 -24.85 -48.37
N ILE A 18 -37.29 -23.63 -48.59
CA ILE A 18 -38.08 -23.28 -49.79
C ILE A 18 -37.34 -23.47 -51.12
N PHE A 19 -36.01 -23.43 -51.11
CA PHE A 19 -35.18 -23.69 -52.27
C PHE A 19 -35.01 -25.19 -52.58
N SER A 20 -35.51 -26.10 -51.74
CA SER A 20 -35.49 -27.55 -52.00
C SER A 20 -36.40 -27.96 -53.16
N MET A 21 -37.36 -27.11 -53.54
CA MET A 21 -38.26 -27.31 -54.68
C MET A 21 -37.60 -27.00 -56.02
N LEU A 22 -36.45 -26.32 -56.04
CA LEU A 22 -35.72 -26.00 -57.26
C LEU A 22 -34.75 -27.12 -57.62
N THR A 23 -34.54 -27.35 -58.93
CA THR A 23 -33.43 -28.19 -59.37
C THR A 23 -32.10 -27.53 -59.02
N LYS A 24 -31.02 -28.32 -58.94
CA LYS A 24 -29.68 -27.76 -58.64
C LYS A 24 -29.31 -26.65 -59.61
N ASP A 25 -29.55 -26.84 -60.91
CA ASP A 25 -29.21 -25.86 -61.95
C ASP A 25 -30.07 -24.60 -61.88
N ASP A 26 -31.38 -24.75 -61.59
CA ASP A 26 -32.28 -23.61 -61.35
C ASP A 26 -31.84 -22.79 -60.14
N LEU A 27 -31.41 -23.44 -59.07
CA LEU A 27 -30.89 -22.76 -57.88
C LEU A 27 -29.55 -22.05 -58.15
N LYS A 28 -28.64 -22.66 -58.93
CA LYS A 28 -27.39 -21.99 -59.35
C LYS A 28 -27.72 -20.70 -60.11
N GLN A 29 -28.67 -20.78 -61.05
CA GLN A 29 -29.08 -19.64 -61.84
C GLN A 29 -29.82 -18.59 -61.00
N PHE A 30 -30.68 -19.01 -60.06
CA PHE A 30 -31.33 -18.13 -59.10
C PHE A 30 -30.31 -17.34 -58.28
N LEU A 31 -29.32 -18.00 -57.68
CA LEU A 31 -28.31 -17.36 -56.85
C LEU A 31 -27.43 -16.40 -57.66
N LYS A 32 -27.06 -16.77 -58.90
CA LYS A 32 -26.32 -15.90 -59.81
C LYS A 32 -27.07 -14.59 -60.07
N LEU A 33 -28.35 -14.68 -60.41
CA LEU A 33 -29.23 -13.52 -60.65
C LEU A 33 -29.51 -12.72 -59.37
N TYR A 34 -29.62 -13.39 -58.22
CA TYR A 34 -29.82 -12.76 -56.92
C TYR A 34 -28.64 -11.87 -56.52
N TYR A 35 -27.40 -12.33 -56.71
CA TYR A 35 -26.19 -11.57 -56.37
C TYR A 35 -25.72 -10.61 -57.47
N SER A 36 -25.97 -10.90 -58.75
CA SER A 36 -25.62 -9.99 -59.86
C SER A 36 -26.49 -8.74 -59.91
N ALA A 37 -27.58 -8.72 -59.14
CA ALA A 37 -28.49 -7.60 -59.04
C ALA A 37 -29.26 -7.25 -60.32
N GLU A 38 -29.18 -8.10 -61.36
CA GLU A 38 -29.83 -7.93 -62.67
C GLU A 38 -31.36 -7.90 -62.62
N LEU A 39 -31.96 -8.64 -61.67
CA LEU A 39 -33.40 -8.64 -61.41
C LEU A 39 -33.69 -8.14 -59.99
N SER A 40 -34.87 -7.56 -59.80
CA SER A 40 -35.39 -7.31 -58.46
C SER A 40 -35.71 -8.63 -57.76
N VAL A 41 -35.65 -8.65 -56.43
CA VAL A 41 -35.98 -9.87 -55.66
C VAL A 41 -37.43 -10.31 -55.94
N LYS A 42 -38.35 -9.37 -56.21
CA LYS A 42 -39.74 -9.67 -56.56
C LYS A 42 -39.83 -10.43 -57.90
N GLU A 43 -39.17 -9.93 -58.95
CA GLU A 43 -39.13 -10.57 -60.27
C GLU A 43 -38.47 -11.95 -60.21
N LEU A 44 -37.44 -12.11 -59.37
CA LEU A 44 -36.81 -13.40 -59.13
C LEU A 44 -37.75 -14.43 -58.49
N LEU A 45 -38.51 -14.03 -57.48
CA LEU A 45 -39.47 -14.92 -56.82
C LEU A 45 -40.62 -15.33 -57.75
N GLU A 46 -41.11 -14.39 -58.58
CA GLU A 46 -42.14 -14.65 -59.58
C GLU A 46 -41.62 -15.61 -60.68
N LYS A 47 -40.40 -15.38 -61.19
CA LYS A 47 -39.77 -16.22 -62.23
C LYS A 47 -39.62 -17.69 -61.80
N TYR A 48 -39.27 -17.93 -60.55
CA TYR A 48 -39.05 -19.28 -60.01
C TYR A 48 -40.25 -19.82 -59.20
N GLN A 49 -41.39 -19.11 -59.21
CA GLN A 49 -42.63 -19.50 -58.51
C GLN A 49 -42.46 -19.79 -57.01
N LEU A 50 -41.56 -19.05 -56.34
CA LEU A 50 -41.24 -19.24 -54.93
C LEU A 50 -42.18 -18.40 -54.04
N ASN A 51 -42.99 -19.08 -53.22
CA ASN A 51 -43.93 -18.42 -52.31
C ASN A 51 -43.27 -18.02 -50.98
N ILE A 52 -42.48 -16.93 -51.00
CA ILE A 52 -41.82 -16.36 -49.82
C ILE A 52 -41.92 -14.84 -49.83
N LYS A 53 -41.97 -14.22 -48.64
CA LYS A 53 -41.89 -12.76 -48.53
C LYS A 53 -40.48 -12.28 -48.90
N ILE A 54 -40.39 -11.17 -49.65
CA ILE A 54 -39.12 -10.57 -50.10
C ILE A 54 -38.10 -10.43 -48.95
N GLN A 55 -38.56 -9.96 -47.79
CA GLN A 55 -37.73 -9.75 -46.59
C GLN A 55 -37.15 -11.04 -45.98
N ASP A 56 -37.73 -12.21 -46.29
CA ASP A 56 -37.34 -13.49 -45.71
C ASP A 56 -36.45 -14.32 -46.65
N VAL A 57 -36.25 -13.89 -47.89
CA VAL A 57 -35.37 -14.56 -48.88
C VAL A 57 -33.95 -14.72 -48.32
N ALA A 58 -33.35 -13.65 -47.80
CA ALA A 58 -32.01 -13.70 -47.23
C ALA A 58 -31.88 -14.62 -46.00
N LYS A 59 -32.97 -14.85 -45.26
CA LYS A 59 -32.97 -15.78 -44.11
C LYS A 59 -33.00 -17.24 -44.57
N ASN A 60 -33.59 -17.49 -45.72
CA ASN A 60 -33.80 -18.82 -46.27
C ASN A 60 -32.73 -19.25 -47.28
N LEU A 61 -31.75 -18.39 -47.60
CA LEU A 61 -30.65 -18.77 -48.48
C LEU A 61 -29.97 -20.06 -47.97
N PRO A 62 -29.59 -20.99 -48.88
CA PRO A 62 -28.90 -22.21 -48.49
C PRO A 62 -27.60 -21.93 -47.74
N LYS A 63 -27.14 -22.91 -46.96
CA LYS A 63 -25.83 -22.82 -46.30
C LYS A 63 -24.75 -23.34 -47.26
N VAL A 64 -23.52 -22.86 -47.10
CA VAL A 64 -22.36 -23.30 -47.89
C VAL A 64 -21.33 -23.91 -46.95
N GLN A 65 -20.68 -24.98 -47.41
CA GLN A 65 -19.53 -25.54 -46.71
C GLN A 65 -18.39 -24.53 -46.66
N ASP A 66 -17.92 -24.26 -45.46
CA ASP A 66 -16.75 -23.44 -45.21
C ASP A 66 -15.46 -24.24 -45.44
N VAL A 67 -14.37 -23.52 -45.67
CA VAL A 67 -13.02 -24.11 -45.81
C VAL A 67 -12.58 -24.71 -44.48
N ALA A 68 -12.97 -24.09 -43.37
CA ALA A 68 -12.68 -24.58 -42.03
C ALA A 68 -13.49 -25.85 -41.68
N VAL A 69 -12.81 -26.79 -41.04
CA VAL A 69 -13.39 -28.05 -40.55
C VAL A 69 -13.51 -28.02 -39.03
N CYS A 70 -14.50 -28.73 -38.51
CA CYS A 70 -14.67 -28.91 -37.07
C CYS A 70 -13.50 -29.72 -36.50
N PRO A 71 -12.79 -29.21 -35.47
CA PRO A 71 -11.66 -29.92 -34.88
C PRO A 71 -12.05 -31.19 -34.10
N TYR A 72 -13.33 -31.35 -33.77
CA TYR A 72 -13.82 -32.46 -32.93
C TYR A 72 -14.41 -33.62 -33.72
N ASP A 73 -14.99 -33.36 -34.89
CA ASP A 73 -15.71 -34.38 -35.68
C ASP A 73 -15.31 -34.42 -37.16
N GLY A 74 -14.44 -33.51 -37.60
CA GLY A 74 -13.90 -33.47 -38.96
C GLY A 74 -14.86 -32.99 -40.05
N ASN A 75 -16.12 -32.65 -39.74
CA ASN A 75 -17.06 -32.15 -40.74
C ASN A 75 -16.71 -30.71 -41.15
N HIS A 76 -16.98 -30.36 -42.41
CA HIS A 76 -16.95 -28.99 -42.86
C HIS A 76 -17.96 -28.14 -42.07
N LEU A 77 -17.51 -26.98 -41.60
CA LEU A 77 -18.39 -26.01 -40.98
C LEU A 77 -19.34 -25.43 -42.02
N LEU A 78 -20.52 -24.99 -41.60
CA LEU A 78 -21.48 -24.35 -42.48
C LEU A 78 -21.56 -22.87 -42.15
N ARG A 79 -21.36 -22.01 -43.15
CA ARG A 79 -21.73 -20.60 -43.05
C ARG A 79 -23.02 -20.37 -43.81
N LYS A 80 -23.84 -19.42 -43.34
CA LYS A 80 -24.98 -18.97 -44.11
C LYS A 80 -24.52 -17.93 -45.13
N MET A 81 -25.26 -17.92 -46.24
CA MET A 81 -24.97 -17.08 -47.39
C MET A 81 -25.34 -15.62 -47.09
N PRO A 82 -24.47 -14.66 -47.45
CA PRO A 82 -24.70 -13.25 -47.18
C PRO A 82 -25.92 -12.73 -47.95
N SER A 83 -26.61 -11.75 -47.38
CA SER A 83 -27.67 -11.04 -48.10
C SER A 83 -27.11 -10.19 -49.26
N ARG A 84 -27.97 -9.79 -50.20
CA ARG A 84 -27.58 -8.85 -51.28
C ARG A 84 -27.09 -7.50 -50.73
N THR A 85 -27.58 -7.09 -49.57
CA THR A 85 -27.31 -5.78 -48.95
C THR A 85 -26.25 -5.82 -47.84
N SER A 86 -25.74 -7.00 -47.47
CA SER A 86 -24.69 -7.08 -46.44
C SER A 86 -23.39 -6.51 -46.98
N GLN A 87 -22.76 -5.62 -46.20
CA GLN A 87 -21.47 -5.04 -46.55
C GLN A 87 -20.44 -6.15 -46.80
N ALA A 88 -19.63 -5.98 -47.85
CA ALA A 88 -18.46 -6.83 -48.09
C ALA A 88 -17.61 -6.86 -46.81
N GLY A 89 -17.51 -8.03 -46.17
CA GLY A 89 -16.80 -8.20 -44.90
C GLY A 89 -17.66 -8.48 -43.66
N SER A 90 -19.00 -8.57 -43.75
CA SER A 90 -19.79 -9.20 -42.67
C SER A 90 -19.60 -10.72 -42.74
N SER A 91 -18.56 -11.24 -42.08
CA SER A 91 -18.43 -12.68 -41.90
C SER A 91 -19.62 -13.16 -41.07
N GLU A 92 -20.35 -14.16 -41.55
CA GLU A 92 -21.32 -14.86 -40.72
C GLU A 92 -20.59 -15.92 -39.89
N ASN A 93 -21.20 -16.37 -38.80
CA ASN A 93 -20.61 -17.44 -37.98
C ASN A 93 -20.61 -18.76 -38.76
N SER A 94 -19.54 -19.53 -38.60
CA SER A 94 -19.43 -20.86 -39.20
C SER A 94 -19.75 -21.91 -38.13
N ILE A 95 -20.74 -22.77 -38.39
CA ILE A 95 -21.30 -23.68 -37.39
C ILE A 95 -21.17 -25.13 -37.88
N CYS A 96 -20.65 -26.02 -37.04
CA CYS A 96 -20.62 -27.45 -37.33
C CYS A 96 -22.04 -28.02 -37.30
N PRO A 97 -22.48 -28.72 -38.36
CA PRO A 97 -23.83 -29.29 -38.42
C PRO A 97 -24.03 -30.46 -37.45
N LYS A 98 -22.95 -31.08 -36.96
CA LYS A 98 -23.01 -32.27 -36.09
C LYS A 98 -22.91 -31.92 -34.61
N CYS A 99 -21.86 -31.21 -34.19
CA CYS A 99 -21.64 -30.87 -32.78
C CYS A 99 -22.02 -29.43 -32.40
N GLY A 100 -22.43 -28.59 -33.35
CA GLY A 100 -22.75 -27.18 -33.08
C GLY A 100 -21.55 -26.27 -32.79
N HIS A 101 -20.32 -26.75 -32.97
CA HIS A 101 -19.12 -25.93 -32.83
C HIS A 101 -19.21 -24.67 -33.69
N THR A 102 -19.06 -23.49 -33.07
CA THR A 102 -19.27 -22.21 -33.74
C THR A 102 -17.99 -21.39 -33.74
N ILE A 103 -17.52 -21.01 -34.92
CA ILE A 103 -16.49 -19.99 -35.12
C ILE A 103 -17.20 -18.66 -35.30
N PHE A 104 -17.05 -17.77 -34.32
CA PHE A 104 -17.68 -16.46 -34.35
C PHE A 104 -16.90 -15.52 -35.26
N SER A 105 -17.65 -14.76 -36.04
CA SER A 105 -17.11 -13.72 -36.91
C SER A 105 -16.53 -12.56 -36.09
N THR A 106 -15.36 -12.07 -36.50
CA THR A 106 -14.63 -10.97 -35.83
C THR A 106 -15.17 -9.58 -36.17
N ALA A 107 -16.19 -9.50 -37.02
CA ALA A 107 -16.78 -8.24 -37.45
C ALA A 107 -17.75 -7.70 -36.37
N ARG A 108 -17.22 -6.87 -35.45
CA ARG A 108 -17.96 -5.89 -34.62
C ARG A 108 -18.64 -6.37 -33.33
N HIS A 109 -18.18 -7.45 -32.68
CA HIS A 109 -18.72 -7.83 -31.37
C HIS A 109 -17.66 -7.76 -30.25
N TYR A 110 -17.92 -6.86 -29.30
CA TYR A 110 -17.30 -6.84 -27.98
C TYR A 110 -18.37 -7.28 -26.96
N PRO A 111 -18.13 -8.27 -26.10
CA PRO A 111 -16.92 -9.13 -25.97
C PRO A 111 -16.87 -10.32 -26.96
N PRO A 112 -15.70 -10.96 -27.14
CA PRO A 112 -15.57 -12.19 -27.92
C PRO A 112 -16.53 -13.28 -27.39
N ARG A 113 -17.25 -13.94 -28.29
CA ARG A 113 -18.18 -15.01 -27.93
C ARG A 113 -17.45 -16.35 -27.87
N GLU A 114 -17.79 -17.15 -26.87
CA GLU A 114 -17.24 -18.49 -26.70
C GLU A 114 -18.24 -19.57 -27.13
N CYS A 115 -17.71 -20.64 -27.71
CA CYS A 115 -18.52 -21.78 -28.10
C CYS A 115 -18.69 -22.74 -26.92
N HIS A 116 -19.92 -23.19 -26.68
CA HIS A 116 -20.30 -24.04 -25.55
C HIS A 116 -20.70 -25.46 -25.98
N CYS A 117 -20.24 -25.93 -27.15
CA CYS A 117 -20.47 -27.32 -27.54
C CYS A 117 -19.64 -28.28 -26.68
N ASP A 118 -20.08 -29.55 -26.58
CA ASP A 118 -19.41 -30.57 -25.76
C ASP A 118 -17.92 -30.70 -26.02
N GLY A 119 -17.48 -30.59 -27.28
CA GLY A 119 -16.06 -30.64 -27.63
C GLY A 119 -15.27 -29.44 -27.09
N CYS A 120 -15.85 -28.23 -27.15
CA CYS A 120 -15.24 -27.02 -26.58
C CYS A 120 -15.22 -27.07 -25.05
N LEU A 121 -16.30 -27.56 -24.41
CA LEU A 121 -16.36 -27.71 -22.96
C LEU A 121 -15.34 -28.73 -22.47
N LYS A 122 -15.24 -29.89 -23.14
CA LYS A 122 -14.21 -30.90 -22.84
C LYS A 122 -12.81 -30.36 -23.02
N LYS A 123 -12.53 -29.65 -24.11
CA LYS A 123 -11.23 -29.03 -24.34
C LYS A 123 -10.86 -28.05 -23.22
N LYS A 124 -11.82 -27.21 -22.80
CA LYS A 124 -11.62 -26.30 -21.66
C LYS A 124 -11.34 -27.06 -20.38
N GLU A 125 -12.08 -28.14 -20.11
CA GLU A 125 -11.85 -28.98 -18.94
C GLU A 125 -10.46 -29.65 -18.98
N GLU A 126 -10.05 -30.19 -20.13
CA GLU A 126 -8.70 -30.76 -20.32
C GLU A 126 -7.60 -29.72 -20.11
N GLU A 127 -7.82 -28.47 -20.56
CA GLU A 127 -6.88 -27.36 -20.31
C GLU A 127 -6.81 -27.01 -18.83
N ARG A 128 -7.96 -27.00 -18.12
CA ARG A 128 -8.03 -26.80 -16.66
C ARG A 128 -7.34 -27.92 -15.90
N GLU A 129 -7.58 -29.18 -16.25
CA GLU A 129 -6.93 -30.35 -15.64
C GLU A 129 -5.41 -30.33 -15.85
N LYS A 130 -4.95 -30.04 -17.08
CA LYS A 130 -3.51 -29.91 -17.38
C LYS A 130 -2.87 -28.78 -16.57
N PHE A 131 -3.58 -27.67 -16.40
CA PHE A 131 -3.09 -26.55 -15.61
C PHE A 131 -3.02 -26.88 -14.11
N ALA A 132 -4.05 -27.54 -13.57
CA ALA A 132 -4.04 -28.03 -12.20
C ALA A 132 -2.87 -29.01 -11.95
N GLN A 133 -2.62 -29.94 -12.89
CA GLN A 133 -1.46 -30.84 -12.83
C GLN A 133 -0.14 -30.09 -12.86
N MET A 134 -0.01 -29.06 -13.70
CA MET A 134 1.18 -28.21 -13.75
C MET A 134 1.44 -27.51 -12.41
N ILE A 135 0.40 -26.92 -11.78
CA ILE A 135 0.53 -26.32 -10.45
C ILE A 135 0.94 -27.38 -9.42
N GLN A 136 0.30 -28.54 -9.44
CA GLN A 136 0.62 -29.63 -8.51
C GLN A 136 2.09 -30.07 -8.63
N GLN A 137 2.57 -30.30 -9.86
CA GLN A 137 3.98 -30.64 -10.11
C GLN A 137 4.93 -29.56 -9.61
N ASN A 138 4.60 -28.28 -9.86
CA ASN A 138 5.39 -27.14 -9.36
C ASN A 138 5.44 -27.09 -7.83
N ASN A 139 4.34 -27.43 -7.16
CA ASN A 139 4.28 -27.48 -5.71
C ASN A 139 5.06 -28.67 -5.14
N GLU A 140 4.96 -29.84 -5.77
CA GLU A 140 5.68 -31.06 -5.36
C GLU A 140 7.22 -30.93 -5.47
N MET A 141 7.71 -30.03 -6.35
CA MET A 141 9.13 -29.65 -6.38
C MET A 141 9.58 -28.83 -5.16
N ARG A 142 8.64 -28.28 -4.38
CA ARG A 142 8.93 -27.49 -3.17
C ARG A 142 8.84 -28.39 -1.93
N THR A 143 9.86 -28.34 -1.09
CA THR A 143 9.80 -28.96 0.23
C THR A 143 8.74 -28.27 1.09
N LYS A 144 7.89 -29.05 1.76
CA LYS A 144 6.95 -28.50 2.75
C LYS A 144 7.70 -27.91 3.93
N TYR A 145 7.15 -26.83 4.49
CA TYR A 145 7.67 -26.22 5.70
C TYR A 145 7.31 -27.06 6.91
N GLU A 146 8.29 -27.40 7.75
CA GLU A 146 8.02 -28.00 9.05
C GLU A 146 7.36 -26.97 9.97
N PHE A 147 6.25 -27.36 10.59
CA PHE A 147 5.49 -26.53 11.51
C PHE A 147 6.36 -25.96 12.62
N GLU A 148 7.30 -26.75 13.14
CA GLU A 148 8.21 -26.38 14.23
C GLU A 148 9.18 -25.27 13.81
N ASN A 149 9.48 -25.16 12.52
CA ASN A 149 10.44 -24.21 11.96
C ASN A 149 9.79 -22.91 11.46
N LEU A 150 8.47 -22.77 11.55
CA LEU A 150 7.81 -21.51 11.21
C LEU A 150 8.23 -20.40 12.19
N ASP A 151 8.67 -19.27 11.64
CA ASP A 151 8.95 -18.06 12.40
C ASP A 151 7.66 -17.45 12.97
N VAL A 152 7.80 -16.52 13.93
CA VAL A 152 6.65 -15.92 14.63
C VAL A 152 5.76 -15.11 13.68
N GLU A 153 6.33 -14.43 12.69
CA GLU A 153 5.62 -13.59 11.73
C GLU A 153 4.78 -14.44 10.76
N SER A 154 5.36 -15.50 10.19
CA SER A 154 4.70 -16.46 9.31
C SER A 154 3.54 -17.16 10.00
N ARG A 155 3.68 -17.53 11.28
CA ARG A 155 2.60 -18.10 12.09
C ARG A 155 1.45 -17.11 12.27
N LEU A 156 1.76 -15.86 12.60
CA LEU A 156 0.76 -14.81 12.74
C LEU A 156 0.01 -14.60 11.43
N TYR A 157 0.72 -14.48 10.30
CA TYR A 157 0.11 -14.21 9.00
C TYR A 157 -0.73 -15.39 8.50
N LEU A 158 -0.31 -16.63 8.74
CA LEU A 158 -1.14 -17.80 8.50
C LEU A 158 -2.43 -17.73 9.33
N ALA A 159 -2.35 -17.43 10.63
CA ALA A 159 -3.53 -17.32 11.47
C ALA A 159 -4.50 -16.24 10.96
N VAL A 160 -3.99 -15.09 10.53
CA VAL A 160 -4.79 -14.01 9.92
C VAL A 160 -5.51 -14.49 8.68
N ILE A 161 -4.79 -15.12 7.73
CA ILE A 161 -5.38 -15.59 6.47
C ILE A 161 -6.41 -16.70 6.72
N LEU A 162 -6.08 -17.67 7.57
CA LEU A 162 -6.95 -18.81 7.87
C LEU A 162 -8.24 -18.37 8.58
N GLN A 163 -8.14 -17.42 9.52
CA GLN A 163 -9.31 -16.86 10.20
C GLN A 163 -10.17 -16.00 9.26
N LYS A 164 -9.55 -15.14 8.42
CA LYS A 164 -10.28 -14.31 7.45
C LYS A 164 -11.03 -15.16 6.41
N LEU A 165 -10.37 -16.19 5.89
CA LEU A 165 -10.94 -17.07 4.86
C LEU A 165 -11.82 -18.20 5.43
N HIS A 166 -11.98 -18.26 6.75
CA HIS A 166 -12.71 -19.33 7.44
C HIS A 166 -12.27 -20.73 6.99
N ALA A 167 -10.96 -20.95 6.94
CA ALA A 167 -10.35 -22.15 6.41
C ALA A 167 -10.85 -23.40 7.15
N THR A 168 -11.36 -24.38 6.42
CA THR A 168 -11.79 -25.68 6.97
C THR A 168 -10.82 -26.82 6.65
N LYS A 169 -9.77 -26.53 5.87
CA LYS A 169 -8.75 -27.47 5.42
C LYS A 169 -7.49 -26.70 5.01
N LEU A 170 -6.35 -27.39 4.95
CA LEU A 170 -5.07 -26.82 4.53
C LEU A 170 -4.99 -26.61 3.00
N THR A 171 -5.86 -27.24 2.21
CA THR A 171 -5.88 -27.10 0.75
C THR A 171 -7.06 -26.26 0.28
N ASN A 172 -6.85 -25.46 -0.76
CA ASN A 172 -7.83 -24.56 -1.36
C ASN A 172 -8.53 -23.70 -0.30
N VAL A 173 -7.72 -22.98 0.47
CA VAL A 173 -8.16 -22.04 1.50
C VAL A 173 -8.99 -20.90 0.87
N GLY A 174 -8.76 -20.63 -0.41
CA GLY A 174 -9.55 -19.69 -1.22
C GLY A 174 -8.81 -18.37 -1.49
N PRO A 175 -9.41 -17.52 -2.35
CA PRO A 175 -8.84 -16.23 -2.72
C PRO A 175 -9.15 -15.15 -1.70
N TYR A 176 -8.17 -14.28 -1.47
CA TYR A 176 -8.26 -13.20 -0.49
C TYR A 176 -9.14 -12.02 -0.95
N SER A 177 -9.30 -11.82 -2.26
CA SER A 177 -10.05 -10.71 -2.83
C SER A 177 -11.53 -10.66 -2.41
N ARG A 178 -12.09 -11.78 -1.96
CA ARG A 178 -13.46 -11.88 -1.42
C ARG A 178 -13.70 -11.00 -0.17
N HIS A 179 -12.65 -10.56 0.52
CA HIS A 179 -12.74 -9.78 1.76
C HIS A 179 -12.26 -8.31 1.62
N LEU A 180 -11.81 -7.90 0.43
CA LEU A 180 -11.33 -6.53 0.17
C LEU A 180 -12.44 -5.46 0.17
N ILE A 181 -13.71 -5.86 0.13
CA ILE A 181 -14.86 -4.92 0.04
C ILE A 181 -15.14 -4.27 1.41
N ASP A 182 -15.02 -5.00 2.52
CA ASP A 182 -15.15 -4.43 3.88
C ASP A 182 -13.89 -3.66 4.29
N GLU A 183 -12.72 -4.06 3.79
CA GLU A 183 -11.45 -3.38 4.04
C GLU A 183 -11.44 -1.95 3.50
N ARG A 184 -12.09 -1.61 2.38
CA ARG A 184 -12.09 -0.22 1.84
C ARG A 184 -12.57 0.88 2.79
N LEU A 185 -13.30 0.56 3.86
CA LEU A 185 -13.68 1.50 4.91
C LEU A 185 -12.66 1.55 6.07
N GLU A 186 -11.86 0.49 6.28
CA GLU A 186 -10.82 0.34 7.31
C GLU A 186 -9.38 0.59 6.79
N ASP A 187 -9.19 0.54 5.47
CA ASP A 187 -7.93 0.36 4.73
C ASP A 187 -7.46 1.63 4.01
N ASN A 188 -8.02 2.79 4.35
CA ASN A 188 -7.35 4.04 3.98
C ASN A 188 -5.97 4.15 4.66
N PHE A 189 -5.67 3.31 5.66
CA PHE A 189 -4.66 3.60 6.68
C PHE A 189 -3.86 2.41 7.28
N GLY A 190 -4.01 1.13 6.88
CA GLY A 190 -3.30 0.03 7.56
C GLY A 190 -3.16 -1.31 6.80
N THR A 191 -1.91 -1.79 6.74
CA THR A 191 -1.41 -3.08 6.23
C THR A 191 -1.94 -3.55 4.87
N ASP A 192 -1.10 -3.39 3.84
CA ASP A 192 -1.35 -3.94 2.51
C ASP A 192 -1.46 -5.47 2.61
N SER A 193 -2.70 -5.99 2.64
CA SER A 193 -3.00 -7.43 2.72
C SER A 193 -2.24 -8.24 1.66
N SER A 194 -1.87 -7.60 0.54
CA SER A 194 -1.01 -8.18 -0.51
C SER A 194 0.39 -8.54 0.00
N ASN A 195 0.97 -7.75 0.90
CA ASN A 195 2.32 -7.94 1.46
C ASN A 195 2.37 -9.16 2.39
N LEU A 196 1.27 -9.44 3.12
CA LEU A 196 1.16 -10.65 3.96
C LEU A 196 1.22 -11.93 3.11
N ILE A 197 0.41 -11.98 2.05
CA ILE A 197 0.35 -13.12 1.13
C ILE A 197 1.67 -13.26 0.36
N GLU A 198 2.23 -12.14 -0.09
CA GLU A 198 3.52 -12.11 -0.79
C GLU A 198 4.63 -12.72 0.06
N LYS A 199 4.74 -12.33 1.34
CA LYS A 199 5.73 -12.89 2.26
C LYS A 199 5.55 -14.40 2.46
N LEU A 200 4.32 -14.87 2.66
CA LEU A 200 4.06 -16.31 2.85
C LEU A 200 4.29 -17.12 1.56
N TYR A 201 3.96 -16.55 0.40
CA TYR A 201 4.20 -17.20 -0.89
C TYR A 201 5.68 -17.25 -1.27
N THR A 202 6.41 -16.16 -1.04
CA THR A 202 7.85 -16.07 -1.36
C THR A 202 8.70 -16.89 -0.41
N SER A 203 8.32 -16.98 0.88
CA SER A 203 8.92 -17.94 1.81
C SER A 203 8.58 -19.38 1.42
N GLY A 204 7.43 -19.64 0.78
CA GLY A 204 7.00 -20.98 0.39
C GLY A 204 6.12 -21.68 1.43
N VAL A 205 5.66 -20.92 2.43
CA VAL A 205 4.67 -21.35 3.43
C VAL A 205 3.28 -21.47 2.79
N LEU A 206 2.98 -20.64 1.78
CA LEU A 206 1.84 -20.79 0.90
C LEU A 206 2.29 -21.18 -0.50
N VAL A 207 1.48 -22.00 -1.18
CA VAL A 207 1.64 -22.33 -2.60
C VAL A 207 0.31 -22.18 -3.31
N LEU A 208 0.36 -22.05 -4.64
CA LEU A 208 -0.86 -21.95 -5.45
C LEU A 208 -1.68 -23.22 -5.30
N SER A 209 -2.98 -23.09 -5.05
CA SER A 209 -3.86 -24.25 -5.05
C SER A 209 -4.09 -24.74 -6.49
N PRO A 210 -3.94 -26.04 -6.79
CA PRO A 210 -4.35 -26.63 -8.07
C PRO A 210 -5.86 -26.45 -8.36
N LEU A 211 -6.65 -26.16 -7.31
CA LEU A 211 -8.09 -25.92 -7.40
C LEU A 211 -8.46 -24.43 -7.58
N SER A 212 -7.47 -23.57 -7.82
CA SER A 212 -7.71 -22.17 -8.17
C SER A 212 -8.50 -22.08 -9.47
N ASP A 213 -9.36 -21.07 -9.60
CA ASP A 213 -10.10 -20.83 -10.82
C ASP A 213 -9.14 -20.51 -11.97
N PHE A 214 -9.22 -21.26 -13.07
CA PHE A 214 -8.33 -21.08 -14.23
C PHE A 214 -8.45 -19.68 -14.85
N ASP A 215 -9.63 -19.07 -14.76
CA ASP A 215 -9.91 -17.81 -15.45
C ASP A 215 -9.20 -16.60 -14.79
N VAL A 216 -8.62 -16.77 -13.59
CA VAL A 216 -7.80 -15.71 -12.93
C VAL A 216 -6.34 -15.69 -13.40
N PHE A 217 -5.92 -16.67 -14.19
CA PHE A 217 -4.56 -16.78 -14.71
C PHE A 217 -4.48 -16.21 -16.13
N THR A 218 -3.35 -15.56 -16.43
CA THR A 218 -3.05 -14.98 -17.74
C THR A 218 -1.66 -15.42 -18.21
N ASP A 219 -1.38 -15.30 -19.52
CA ASP A 219 -0.09 -15.66 -20.11
C ASP A 219 0.40 -17.09 -19.75
N VAL A 220 -0.52 -18.06 -19.74
CA VAL A 220 -0.22 -19.46 -19.38
C VAL A 220 0.65 -20.12 -20.45
N SER A 221 1.79 -20.68 -20.03
CA SER A 221 2.73 -21.42 -20.87
C SER A 221 3.05 -22.76 -20.21
N PHE A 222 2.46 -23.83 -20.75
CA PHE A 222 2.64 -25.21 -20.25
C PHE A 222 4.05 -25.74 -20.49
N ASP A 223 4.70 -25.31 -21.58
CA ASP A 223 6.08 -25.67 -21.94
C ASP A 223 7.11 -25.07 -20.97
N LYS A 224 6.90 -23.83 -20.53
CA LYS A 224 7.77 -23.16 -19.55
C LYS A 224 7.30 -23.36 -18.11
N GLN A 225 6.14 -23.99 -17.91
CA GLN A 225 5.46 -24.13 -16.62
C GLN A 225 5.25 -22.79 -15.89
N THR A 226 4.80 -21.77 -16.63
CA THR A 226 4.60 -20.40 -16.10
C THR A 226 3.20 -19.88 -16.32
N ALA A 227 2.74 -19.00 -15.43
CA ALA A 227 1.50 -18.24 -15.54
C ALA A 227 1.62 -16.93 -14.75
N LYS A 228 0.89 -15.90 -15.18
CA LYS A 228 0.73 -14.64 -14.43
C LYS A 228 -0.60 -14.63 -13.69
N PHE A 229 -0.60 -14.06 -12.49
CA PHE A 229 -1.76 -13.99 -11.62
C PHE A 229 -1.60 -12.86 -10.59
N ASN A 230 -2.72 -12.45 -9.99
CA ASN A 230 -2.72 -11.56 -8.83
C ASN A 230 -2.78 -12.40 -7.55
N LEU A 231 -1.97 -12.03 -6.55
CA LEU A 231 -1.88 -12.76 -5.27
C LEU A 231 -3.22 -12.84 -4.51
N THR A 232 -4.10 -11.86 -4.71
CA THR A 232 -5.39 -11.81 -4.02
C THR A 232 -6.47 -12.65 -4.70
N ASP A 233 -6.34 -12.96 -5.99
CA ASP A 233 -7.42 -13.55 -6.80
C ASP A 233 -7.30 -15.09 -6.93
N VAL A 234 -6.11 -15.63 -6.66
CA VAL A 234 -5.83 -17.07 -6.66
C VAL A 234 -6.17 -17.71 -5.31
N ALA A 235 -6.45 -19.01 -5.33
CA ALA A 235 -6.59 -19.78 -4.11
C ALA A 235 -5.26 -20.35 -3.64
N TRP A 236 -5.12 -20.53 -2.33
CA TRP A 236 -3.88 -20.94 -1.69
C TRP A 236 -4.02 -22.32 -1.03
N ASP A 237 -2.95 -23.11 -1.09
CA ASP A 237 -2.71 -24.26 -0.21
C ASP A 237 -1.67 -23.86 0.84
N VAL A 238 -1.91 -24.25 2.09
CA VAL A 238 -0.93 -24.14 3.17
C VAL A 238 0.09 -25.26 3.01
N TRP A 239 1.34 -24.89 2.73
CA TRP A 239 2.43 -25.81 2.44
C TRP A 239 3.26 -26.12 3.69
N VAL A 240 2.57 -26.39 4.79
CA VAL A 240 3.15 -26.70 6.10
C VAL A 240 2.81 -28.14 6.46
N GLN A 241 3.76 -28.86 7.06
CA GLN A 241 3.57 -30.22 7.58
C GLN A 241 4.05 -30.32 9.03
N SER A 242 3.61 -31.37 9.73
CA SER A 242 4.15 -31.77 11.01
C SER A 242 4.03 -33.28 11.12
N ASP A 243 5.10 -33.95 11.54
CA ASP A 243 5.09 -35.40 11.79
C ASP A 243 4.28 -35.77 13.05
N LEU A 244 3.98 -34.78 13.91
CA LEU A 244 3.34 -34.97 15.21
C LEU A 244 1.84 -34.68 15.20
N LEU A 245 1.35 -33.89 14.23
CA LEU A 245 -0.02 -33.40 14.20
C LEU A 245 -0.73 -33.90 12.94
N SER A 246 -1.96 -34.40 13.09
CA SER A 246 -2.85 -34.61 11.95
C SER A 246 -3.25 -33.28 11.33
N ASP A 247 -3.55 -33.24 10.02
CA ASP A 247 -3.94 -32.04 9.28
C ASP A 247 -5.04 -31.20 9.96
N ASP A 248 -6.05 -31.82 10.57
CA ASP A 248 -7.13 -31.11 11.27
C ASP A 248 -6.61 -30.36 12.52
N ILE A 249 -5.71 -30.98 13.28
CA ILE A 249 -5.09 -30.39 14.48
C ILE A 249 -4.08 -29.32 14.05
N LEU A 250 -3.32 -29.58 12.99
CA LEU A 250 -2.39 -28.61 12.41
C LEU A 250 -3.14 -27.36 11.95
N LEU A 251 -4.23 -27.51 11.21
CA LEU A 251 -5.10 -26.41 10.80
C LEU A 251 -5.61 -25.63 12.01
N GLN A 252 -6.15 -26.30 13.04
CA GLN A 252 -6.65 -25.63 14.24
C GLN A 252 -5.55 -24.83 14.95
N THR A 253 -4.33 -25.39 15.02
CA THR A 253 -3.17 -24.77 15.66
C THR A 253 -2.65 -23.57 14.87
N LEU A 254 -2.59 -23.68 13.54
CA LEU A 254 -2.22 -22.58 12.65
C LEU A 254 -3.28 -21.48 12.64
N THR A 255 -4.56 -21.84 12.73
CA THR A 255 -5.67 -20.88 12.76
C THR A 255 -5.72 -20.14 14.09
N ASN A 256 -5.43 -20.80 15.21
CA ASN A 256 -5.52 -20.24 16.56
C ASN A 256 -4.20 -20.47 17.32
N PRO A 257 -3.14 -19.69 17.03
CA PRO A 257 -1.85 -19.84 17.71
C PRO A 257 -1.99 -19.47 19.19
N ASN A 258 -1.29 -20.18 20.07
CA ASN A 258 -1.45 -20.05 21.52
C ASN A 258 -0.13 -19.74 22.25
N LYS A 259 -0.24 -19.26 23.50
CA LYS A 259 0.89 -18.87 24.37
C LYS A 259 1.93 -19.97 24.64
N GLY A 260 1.57 -21.24 24.50
CA GLY A 260 2.47 -22.37 24.74
C GLY A 260 3.54 -22.53 23.66
N MET A 261 3.44 -21.79 22.56
CA MET A 261 4.38 -21.83 21.46
C MET A 261 5.70 -21.16 21.83
N ILE A 262 6.81 -21.84 21.53
CA ILE A 262 8.15 -21.27 21.66
C ILE A 262 8.29 -20.20 20.57
N MET A 263 8.52 -18.97 20.99
CA MET A 263 8.70 -17.82 20.10
C MET A 263 10.06 -17.20 20.35
N GLY A 264 10.78 -16.84 19.29
CA GLY A 264 12.04 -16.12 19.41
C GLY A 264 11.81 -14.75 20.06
N GLU A 265 12.57 -14.40 21.09
CA GLU A 265 12.41 -13.15 21.84
C GLU A 265 12.59 -11.91 20.95
N ALA A 266 13.59 -11.94 20.06
CA ALA A 266 13.87 -10.86 19.12
C ALA A 266 12.77 -10.70 18.07
N GLU A 267 12.30 -11.81 17.47
CA GLU A 267 11.19 -11.81 16.50
C GLU A 267 9.90 -11.28 17.14
N THR A 268 9.60 -11.76 18.35
CA THR A 268 8.42 -11.34 19.12
C THR A 268 8.48 -9.84 19.43
N THR A 269 9.64 -9.33 19.84
CA THR A 269 9.86 -7.91 20.14
C THR A 269 9.69 -7.04 18.90
N ASN A 270 10.28 -7.45 17.77
CA ASN A 270 10.15 -6.73 16.51
C ASN A 270 8.70 -6.69 16.01
N LEU A 271 8.01 -7.83 16.07
CA LEU A 271 6.62 -7.94 15.65
C LEU A 271 5.68 -7.14 16.57
N HIS A 272 5.92 -7.19 17.88
CA HIS A 272 5.20 -6.37 18.86
C HIS A 272 5.29 -4.88 18.49
N ARG A 273 6.51 -4.36 18.31
CA ARG A 273 6.72 -2.96 17.96
C ARG A 273 6.08 -2.61 16.61
N HIS A 274 6.24 -3.47 15.61
CA HIS A 274 5.65 -3.26 14.29
C HIS A 274 4.12 -3.11 14.36
N LEU A 275 3.44 -4.05 15.03
CA LEU A 275 1.99 -4.04 15.15
C LEU A 275 1.48 -2.83 15.91
N VAL A 276 2.11 -2.46 17.03
CA VAL A 276 1.70 -1.28 17.82
C VAL A 276 1.88 0.01 17.04
N LEU A 277 3.02 0.18 16.35
CA LEU A 277 3.24 1.37 15.52
C LEU A 277 2.24 1.46 14.37
N ASN A 278 1.88 0.33 13.77
CA ASN A 278 0.87 0.27 12.73
C ASN A 278 -0.52 0.68 13.27
N GLU A 279 -0.90 0.19 14.45
CA GLU A 279 -2.14 0.63 15.12
C GLU A 279 -2.14 2.12 15.45
N LEU A 280 -1.03 2.64 16.00
CA LEU A 280 -0.92 4.07 16.31
C LEU A 280 -1.01 4.93 15.04
N LYS A 281 -0.46 4.45 13.92
CA LYS A 281 -0.57 5.09 12.61
C LYS A 281 -2.02 5.09 12.11
N ARG A 282 -2.73 3.96 12.23
CA ARG A 282 -4.19 3.89 11.93
C ARG A 282 -4.97 4.88 12.78
N LEU A 283 -4.70 4.94 14.09
CA LEU A 283 -5.35 5.87 15.01
C LEU A 283 -5.05 7.34 14.67
N PHE A 284 -3.81 7.65 14.27
CA PHE A 284 -3.42 8.98 13.81
C PHE A 284 -4.28 9.42 12.64
N TYR A 285 -4.30 8.59 11.60
CA TYR A 285 -5.04 8.89 10.39
C TYR A 285 -6.56 8.86 10.57
N PHE A 286 -7.07 8.00 11.44
CA PHE A 286 -8.46 8.03 11.87
C PHE A 286 -8.84 9.38 12.47
N GLU A 287 -8.02 9.95 13.38
CA GLU A 287 -8.30 11.28 13.93
C GLU A 287 -8.17 12.40 12.89
N LEU A 288 -7.24 12.29 11.94
CA LEU A 288 -7.13 13.23 10.81
C LEU A 288 -8.42 13.24 9.97
N ALA A 289 -8.87 12.07 9.55
CA ALA A 289 -10.05 11.90 8.69
C ALA A 289 -11.30 12.48 9.36
N ARG A 290 -11.46 12.29 10.68
CA ARG A 290 -12.56 12.86 11.47
C ARG A 290 -12.62 14.37 11.49
N LEU A 291 -11.53 15.05 11.19
CA LEU A 291 -11.43 16.51 11.12
C LEU A 291 -11.10 17.04 9.72
N HIS A 292 -11.20 16.17 8.70
CA HIS A 292 -10.94 16.49 7.30
C HIS A 292 -9.53 17.03 7.06
N PHE A 293 -8.54 16.46 7.76
CA PHE A 293 -7.13 16.60 7.39
C PHE A 293 -6.77 15.51 6.39
N GLU A 294 -5.99 15.87 5.38
CA GLU A 294 -5.53 14.97 4.32
C GLU A 294 -4.01 14.87 4.35
N VAL A 295 -3.50 13.64 4.20
CA VAL A 295 -2.09 13.35 4.00
C VAL A 295 -1.82 13.30 2.50
N ARG A 296 -0.99 14.22 2.00
CA ARG A 296 -0.90 14.54 0.58
C ARG A 296 0.19 13.80 -0.17
N ASN A 297 1.25 13.39 0.53
CA ASN A 297 2.44 12.81 -0.08
C ASN A 297 3.17 11.89 0.90
N ASP A 298 4.16 11.15 0.38
CA ASP A 298 4.92 10.19 1.17
C ASP A 298 5.81 10.85 2.24
N ALA A 299 6.28 12.07 2.02
CA ALA A 299 7.03 12.82 3.05
C ALA A 299 6.18 13.13 4.29
N GLU A 300 4.89 13.43 4.11
CA GLU A 300 3.96 13.59 5.25
C GLU A 300 3.67 12.25 5.95
N ARG A 301 3.62 11.14 5.20
CA ARG A 301 3.47 9.79 5.78
C ARG A 301 4.70 9.37 6.59
N GLU A 302 5.88 9.72 6.10
CA GLU A 302 7.17 9.50 6.77
C GLU A 302 7.25 10.35 8.04
N CYS A 303 6.89 11.64 7.97
CA CYS A 303 6.79 12.54 9.12
C CYS A 303 5.94 11.95 10.27
N VAL A 304 4.76 11.40 9.95
CA VAL A 304 3.91 10.71 10.95
C VAL A 304 4.61 9.48 11.50
N SER A 305 5.19 8.65 10.63
CA SER A 305 5.85 7.40 11.03
C SER A 305 7.04 7.67 11.97
N ASP A 306 7.84 8.69 11.69
CA ASP A 306 8.97 9.10 12.52
C ASP A 306 8.52 9.71 13.85
N ALA A 307 7.45 10.52 13.85
CA ALA A 307 6.87 11.04 15.08
C ALA A 307 6.42 9.90 16.00
N LEU A 308 5.69 8.91 15.48
CA LEU A 308 5.21 7.77 16.26
C LEU A 308 6.35 6.93 16.82
N LYS A 309 7.40 6.66 16.02
CA LYS A 309 8.61 5.97 16.50
C LYS A 309 9.28 6.73 17.65
N ARG A 310 9.45 8.05 17.51
CA ARG A 310 10.04 8.89 18.57
C ARG A 310 9.18 8.89 19.84
N TRP A 311 7.88 9.06 19.71
CA TRP A 311 6.97 9.09 20.85
C TRP A 311 6.90 7.72 21.55
N SER A 312 6.96 6.62 20.79
CA SER A 312 6.99 5.27 21.36
C SER A 312 8.23 4.93 22.19
N ALA A 313 9.31 5.69 22.05
CA ALA A 313 10.50 5.48 22.86
C ALA A 313 10.30 5.87 24.34
N GLN A 314 9.27 6.67 24.65
CA GLN A 314 9.07 7.26 25.98
C GLN A 314 7.66 7.05 26.54
N PHE A 315 6.67 6.77 25.68
CA PHE A 315 5.26 6.78 26.07
C PHE A 315 4.56 5.47 25.72
N HIS A 316 3.55 5.12 26.53
CA HIS A 316 2.65 4.01 26.24
C HIS A 316 1.74 4.34 25.05
N PRO A 317 1.24 3.34 24.30
CA PRO A 317 0.31 3.56 23.19
C PRO A 317 -0.94 4.38 23.59
N SER A 318 -1.45 4.18 24.80
CA SER A 318 -2.58 4.95 25.36
C SER A 318 -2.28 6.43 25.59
N GLU A 319 -1.06 6.78 25.94
CA GLU A 319 -0.59 8.16 26.08
C GLU A 319 -0.33 8.79 24.70
N ILE A 320 0.24 8.00 23.78
CA ILE A 320 0.45 8.44 22.40
C ILE A 320 -0.88 8.70 21.72
N TYR A 321 -1.90 7.87 21.91
CA TYR A 321 -3.21 8.14 21.36
C TYR A 321 -3.86 9.40 21.93
N TYR A 322 -3.67 9.67 23.23
CA TYR A 322 -4.06 10.96 23.80
C TYR A 322 -3.32 12.14 23.15
N LEU A 323 -2.01 12.01 22.91
CA LEU A 323 -1.21 13.02 22.18
C LEU A 323 -1.73 13.27 20.77
N ILE A 324 -2.03 12.20 20.03
CA ILE A 324 -2.63 12.27 18.70
C ILE A 324 -3.94 13.05 18.77
N TYR A 325 -4.86 12.61 19.65
CA TYR A 325 -6.17 13.20 19.80
C TYR A 325 -6.09 14.71 20.09
N ILE A 326 -5.30 15.12 21.09
CA ILE A 326 -5.22 16.52 21.48
C ILE A 326 -4.53 17.38 20.40
N SER A 327 -3.51 16.85 19.73
CA SER A 327 -2.75 17.56 18.71
C SER A 327 -3.61 17.84 17.47
N VAL A 328 -4.36 16.85 17.01
CA VAL A 328 -5.26 16.98 15.86
C VAL A 328 -6.40 17.98 16.16
N ARG A 329 -6.98 17.95 17.37
CA ARG A 329 -8.02 18.90 17.79
C ARG A 329 -7.48 20.33 17.87
N ARG A 330 -6.30 20.53 18.48
CA ARG A 330 -5.67 21.86 18.54
C ARG A 330 -5.34 22.40 17.16
N ALA A 331 -4.87 21.55 16.25
CA ALA A 331 -4.67 21.94 14.86
C ALA A 331 -5.98 22.36 14.20
N ASN A 332 -7.06 21.64 14.46
CA ASN A 332 -8.39 22.02 13.96
C ASN A 332 -8.88 23.34 14.55
N ASP A 333 -8.67 23.59 15.84
CA ASP A 333 -9.04 24.85 16.49
C ASP A 333 -8.27 26.02 15.87
N LYS A 334 -6.96 25.87 15.65
CA LYS A 334 -6.14 26.88 14.97
C LYS A 334 -6.50 27.07 13.50
N ARG A 335 -6.91 26.01 12.81
CA ARG A 335 -7.42 26.05 11.42
C ARG A 335 -8.73 26.83 11.35
N THR A 336 -9.65 26.57 12.27
CA THR A 336 -10.99 27.20 12.29
C THR A 336 -10.96 28.63 12.81
N SER A 337 -10.05 28.97 13.73
CA SER A 337 -9.83 30.35 14.19
C SER A 337 -8.98 31.21 13.25
N GLY A 338 -8.35 30.62 12.23
CA GLY A 338 -7.47 31.32 11.30
C GLY A 338 -6.07 31.64 11.85
N GLU A 339 -5.72 31.13 13.03
CA GLU A 339 -4.47 31.45 13.75
C GLU A 339 -3.28 30.54 13.41
N TRP A 340 -3.43 29.59 12.48
CA TRP A 340 -2.36 28.66 12.10
C TRP A 340 -1.29 29.23 11.14
N GLY A 341 -1.42 30.47 10.67
CA GLY A 341 -0.40 31.13 9.84
C GLY A 341 0.01 30.37 8.57
N ASN A 342 1.32 30.26 8.31
CA ASN A 342 1.88 29.58 7.13
C ASN A 342 1.69 28.06 7.14
N TYR A 343 1.27 27.47 8.26
CA TYR A 343 1.07 26.02 8.38
C TYR A 343 -0.13 25.49 7.58
N LYS A 344 -0.93 26.36 6.94
CA LYS A 344 -1.98 25.94 5.99
C LYS A 344 -1.46 25.03 4.87
N PHE A 345 -0.17 25.12 4.55
CA PHE A 345 0.51 24.31 3.53
C PHE A 345 1.28 23.10 4.09
N HIS A 346 1.44 22.99 5.42
CA HIS A 346 2.20 21.93 6.11
C HIS A 346 1.43 21.42 7.33
N GLN A 347 0.21 20.94 7.09
CA GLN A 347 -0.77 20.67 8.15
C GLN A 347 -0.35 19.50 9.04
N ILE A 348 0.19 18.44 8.44
CA ILE A 348 0.67 17.26 9.16
C ILE A 348 1.87 17.61 10.05
N GLN A 349 2.84 18.34 9.51
CA GLN A 349 3.98 18.81 10.30
C GLN A 349 3.55 19.69 11.48
N PHE A 350 2.53 20.53 11.30
CA PHE A 350 1.99 21.34 12.39
C PHE A 350 1.38 20.48 13.50
N ILE A 351 0.64 19.44 13.15
CA ILE A 351 0.05 18.50 14.11
C ILE A 351 1.16 17.78 14.88
N VAL A 352 2.18 17.26 14.19
CA VAL A 352 3.34 16.60 14.83
C VAL A 352 4.06 17.56 15.78
N ASN A 353 4.37 18.78 15.33
CA ASN A 353 5.01 19.80 16.17
C ASN A 353 4.14 20.18 17.38
N THR A 354 2.82 20.16 17.24
CA THR A 354 1.89 20.41 18.36
C THR A 354 2.02 19.30 19.40
N GLY A 355 2.15 18.05 18.98
CA GLY A 355 2.42 16.91 19.85
C GLY A 355 3.77 17.02 20.56
N ASP A 356 4.83 17.32 19.82
CA ASP A 356 6.18 17.50 20.38
C ASP A 356 6.22 18.63 21.44
N ASN A 357 5.57 19.77 21.16
CA ASN A 357 5.44 20.86 22.12
C ASN A 357 4.65 20.44 23.37
N PHE A 358 3.65 19.58 23.20
CA PHE A 358 2.89 19.03 24.32
C PHE A 358 3.75 18.16 25.21
N ILE A 359 4.54 17.25 24.62
CA ILE A 359 5.52 16.42 25.32
C ILE A 359 6.48 17.30 26.13
N MET A 360 7.12 18.29 25.50
CA MET A 360 8.03 19.22 26.18
C MET A 360 7.38 19.90 27.37
N SER A 361 6.12 20.33 27.24
CA SER A 361 5.39 20.98 28.32
C SER A 361 5.11 20.06 29.52
N TYR A 362 4.91 18.76 29.28
CA TYR A 362 4.70 17.76 30.34
C TYR A 362 6.01 17.41 31.03
N SER A 363 7.09 17.20 30.27
CA SER A 363 8.43 16.94 30.81
C SER A 363 8.87 18.07 31.77
N HIS A 364 8.61 19.33 31.44
CA HIS A 364 8.92 20.45 32.34
C HIS A 364 8.06 20.50 33.61
N ARG A 365 6.82 20.03 33.55
CA ARG A 365 5.84 20.13 34.66
C ARG A 365 5.85 18.93 35.59
N HIS A 366 6.61 17.88 35.29
CA HIS A 366 6.68 16.63 36.07
C HIS A 366 5.28 16.00 36.33
N LYS A 367 4.34 16.21 35.40
CA LYS A 367 2.99 15.61 35.48
C LYS A 367 2.93 14.38 34.58
N PRO A 368 2.29 13.28 35.03
CA PRO A 368 2.04 12.14 34.16
C PRO A 368 1.10 12.54 33.03
N MET A 369 1.32 11.97 31.84
CA MET A 369 0.46 12.19 30.70
C MET A 369 -0.88 11.46 30.90
N GLN A 370 -1.97 12.03 30.37
CA GLN A 370 -3.26 11.34 30.40
C GLN A 370 -3.22 10.15 29.45
N GLN A 371 -3.86 9.06 29.85
CA GLN A 371 -4.02 7.84 29.06
C GLN A 371 -5.43 7.76 28.49
N PHE A 372 -5.53 7.46 27.19
CA PHE A 372 -6.79 7.12 26.53
C PHE A 372 -6.84 5.61 26.27
N GLY A 373 -7.97 4.98 26.54
CA GLY A 373 -8.20 3.61 26.09
C GLY A 373 -8.26 3.54 24.56
N TYR A 374 -8.00 2.36 24.00
CA TYR A 374 -8.20 2.13 22.57
C TYR A 374 -9.66 2.44 22.22
N PRO A 375 -9.95 3.22 21.17
CA PRO A 375 -11.30 3.69 20.84
C PRO A 375 -12.15 2.59 20.17
N THR A 376 -12.34 1.47 20.87
CA THR A 376 -13.01 0.24 20.38
C THR A 376 -14.46 0.44 19.94
N ASN A 377 -15.10 1.52 20.38
CA ASN A 377 -16.45 1.89 19.95
C ASN A 377 -16.50 2.56 18.56
N ARG A 378 -15.35 2.84 17.93
CA ARG A 378 -15.24 3.55 16.65
C ARG A 378 -14.33 2.88 15.64
N ILE A 379 -13.32 2.16 16.12
CA ILE A 379 -12.37 1.44 15.28
C ILE A 379 -11.95 0.17 16.03
N THR A 380 -11.88 -0.93 15.30
CA THR A 380 -11.41 -2.22 15.84
C THR A 380 -9.91 -2.36 15.57
N PRO A 381 -9.13 -2.88 16.51
CA PRO A 381 -7.75 -3.27 16.22
C PRO A 381 -7.71 -4.28 15.06
N LEU A 382 -6.67 -4.21 14.24
CA LEU A 382 -6.42 -5.13 13.14
C LEU A 382 -6.45 -6.57 13.63
N LEU A 383 -6.85 -7.49 12.75
CA LEU A 383 -6.90 -8.89 13.10
C LEU A 383 -5.51 -9.42 13.49
N GLU A 384 -4.44 -9.02 12.79
CA GLU A 384 -3.07 -9.39 13.18
C GLU A 384 -2.71 -8.91 14.59
N THR A 385 -3.06 -7.67 14.95
CA THR A 385 -2.87 -7.12 16.30
C THR A 385 -3.61 -7.96 17.34
N ARG A 386 -4.88 -8.28 17.08
CA ARG A 386 -5.71 -9.05 18.01
C ARG A 386 -5.18 -10.46 18.21
N ILE A 387 -4.86 -11.18 17.12
CA ILE A 387 -4.31 -12.53 17.21
C ILE A 387 -2.99 -12.51 18.00
N PHE A 388 -2.08 -11.61 17.64
CA PHE A 388 -0.78 -11.53 18.28
C PHE A 388 -0.89 -11.26 19.79
N PHE A 389 -1.67 -10.26 20.20
CA PHE A 389 -1.76 -9.91 21.61
C PHE A 389 -2.72 -10.79 22.41
N GLU A 390 -3.89 -11.11 21.88
CA GLU A 390 -4.94 -11.82 22.62
C GLU A 390 -4.73 -13.34 22.61
N GLN A 391 -4.10 -13.91 21.58
CA GLN A 391 -3.95 -15.35 21.40
C GLN A 391 -2.50 -15.82 21.57
N MET A 392 -1.54 -15.13 20.96
CA MET A 392 -0.11 -15.54 21.04
C MET A 392 0.54 -15.09 22.35
N LEU A 393 0.41 -13.81 22.73
CA LEU A 393 1.04 -13.28 23.95
C LEU A 393 0.16 -13.40 25.20
N ILE A 394 -1.17 -13.42 25.04
CA ILE A 394 -2.16 -13.32 26.13
C ILE A 394 -1.96 -12.02 26.94
N VAL A 395 -1.85 -10.92 26.21
CA VAL A 395 -1.67 -9.55 26.72
C VAL A 395 -2.80 -8.67 26.15
N PRO A 396 -4.06 -8.86 26.58
CA PRO A 396 -5.19 -8.09 26.05
C PRO A 396 -5.12 -6.60 26.41
N ASN A 397 -4.31 -6.21 27.40
CA ASN A 397 -4.10 -4.82 27.82
C ASN A 397 -2.85 -4.18 27.19
N TRP A 398 -2.38 -4.71 26.06
CA TRP A 398 -1.16 -4.27 25.35
C TRP A 398 -1.09 -2.75 25.12
N PHE A 399 -2.23 -2.09 24.91
CA PHE A 399 -2.30 -0.65 24.67
C PHE A 399 -1.84 0.22 25.86
N ASN A 400 -1.79 -0.36 27.06
CA ASN A 400 -1.30 0.30 28.28
C ASN A 400 0.10 -0.17 28.71
N GLN A 401 0.80 -0.92 27.86
CA GLN A 401 2.14 -1.42 28.14
C GLN A 401 3.20 -0.62 27.39
N THR A 402 4.44 -0.61 27.90
CA THR A 402 5.56 -0.04 27.16
C THR A 402 5.86 -0.87 25.92
N ILE A 403 6.15 -0.21 24.81
CA ILE A 403 6.70 -0.91 23.65
C ILE A 403 8.14 -1.32 24.00
N PRO A 404 8.53 -2.59 23.81
CA PRO A 404 9.90 -3.03 24.06
C PRO A 404 10.89 -2.26 23.17
N SER A 405 12.05 -1.91 23.73
CA SER A 405 13.12 -1.23 23.00
C SER A 405 13.75 -2.15 21.94
N GLU A 406 14.34 -1.56 20.89
CA GLU A 406 14.99 -2.30 19.79
C GLU A 406 16.17 -3.18 20.23
N ASP A 407 16.68 -2.98 21.45
CA ASP A 407 17.79 -3.75 21.99
C ASP A 407 17.51 -4.13 23.44
N GLY A 408 18.09 -5.24 23.90
CA GLY A 408 18.49 -5.43 25.29
C GLY A 408 19.54 -4.40 25.77
N ALA A 409 19.51 -3.18 25.24
CA ALA A 409 20.32 -2.05 25.66
C ALA A 409 19.68 -1.47 26.92
N LEU A 410 20.31 -1.80 28.05
CA LEU A 410 20.30 -1.02 29.28
C LEU A 410 19.90 0.44 29.04
N GLY A 411 18.78 0.85 29.65
CA GLY A 411 18.24 2.20 29.80
C GLY A 411 19.19 3.37 29.52
N LEU A 412 19.52 3.58 28.24
CA LEU A 412 20.09 4.83 27.79
C LEU A 412 18.89 5.73 27.50
N GLU A 413 18.69 6.72 28.36
CA GLU A 413 17.71 7.76 28.10
C GLU A 413 17.88 8.28 26.67
N PRO A 414 16.80 8.38 25.88
CA PRO A 414 16.89 8.92 24.53
C PRO A 414 17.54 10.31 24.59
N ILE A 415 18.61 10.48 23.82
CA ILE A 415 19.34 11.74 23.77
C ILE A 415 18.37 12.79 23.20
N ASN A 416 17.99 13.77 24.02
CA ASN A 416 17.28 14.95 23.57
C ASN A 416 18.19 15.71 22.57
N SER A 417 17.96 15.50 21.27
CA SER A 417 18.72 16.12 20.20
C SER A 417 17.92 17.21 19.50
N LEU A 418 18.62 18.28 19.10
CA LEU A 418 18.06 19.30 18.21
C LEU A 418 17.96 18.73 16.78
N THR A 419 17.01 19.23 16.00
CA THR A 419 16.86 18.82 14.60
C THR A 419 18.05 19.27 13.75
N SER A 420 18.38 18.54 12.68
CA SER A 420 19.48 18.88 11.75
C SER A 420 19.35 20.31 11.21
N GLN A 421 18.15 20.73 10.81
CA GLN A 421 17.89 22.11 10.36
C GLN A 421 18.23 23.19 11.38
N VAL A 422 18.06 22.90 12.68
CA VAL A 422 18.45 23.85 13.75
C VAL A 422 19.97 23.84 13.92
N LEU A 423 20.60 22.66 13.86
CA LEU A 423 22.05 22.52 13.96
C LEU A 423 22.78 23.20 12.79
N ASP A 424 22.28 23.08 11.56
CA ASP A 424 22.87 23.71 10.38
C ASP A 424 22.85 25.24 10.50
N LYS A 425 21.72 25.82 10.93
CA LYS A 425 21.64 27.28 11.19
C LYS A 425 22.60 27.73 12.28
N MET A 426 22.82 26.91 13.32
CA MET A 426 23.78 27.20 14.37
C MET A 426 25.24 27.10 13.88
N LEU A 427 25.51 26.23 12.89
CA LEU A 427 26.81 26.12 12.24
C LEU A 427 27.10 27.33 11.35
N ASP A 428 26.14 27.77 10.53
CA ASP A 428 26.30 28.95 9.67
C ASP A 428 26.58 30.23 10.50
N GLN A 429 25.80 30.44 11.56
CA GLN A 429 26.01 31.56 12.49
C GLN A 429 27.39 31.54 13.17
N ARG A 430 27.96 30.34 13.37
CA ARG A 430 29.27 30.17 14.00
C ARG A 430 30.41 30.59 13.08
N GLU A 431 30.30 30.38 11.78
CA GLU A 431 31.33 30.78 10.80
C GLU A 431 31.40 32.30 10.66
N ASP A 432 30.26 32.96 10.55
CA ASP A 432 30.16 34.42 10.45
C ASP A 432 30.67 35.15 11.72
N ALA A 433 30.42 34.56 12.89
CA ALA A 433 30.87 35.14 14.15
C ALA A 433 32.40 35.17 14.27
N ALA A 434 33.09 34.12 13.81
CA ALA A 434 34.56 34.00 13.95
C ALA A 434 35.33 35.10 13.20
N LEU A 435 34.77 35.65 12.12
CA LEU A 435 35.34 36.77 11.35
C LEU A 435 35.43 38.06 12.16
N LYS A 436 34.68 38.17 13.27
CA LYS A 436 34.64 39.38 14.13
C LYS A 436 35.76 39.42 15.16
N ILE A 437 36.44 38.30 15.43
CA ILE A 437 37.47 38.19 16.49
C ILE A 437 38.57 39.24 16.33
N PRO A 438 39.18 39.47 15.15
CA PRO A 438 40.25 40.46 15.02
C PRO A 438 39.84 41.88 15.44
N GLY A 439 38.61 42.30 15.12
CA GLY A 439 38.08 43.60 15.54
C GLY A 439 37.80 43.67 17.05
N ILE A 440 37.33 42.56 17.64
CA ILE A 440 37.14 42.49 19.10
C ILE A 440 38.48 42.64 19.83
N ILE A 441 39.57 42.06 19.30
CA ILE A 441 40.91 42.18 19.90
C ILE A 441 41.46 43.60 19.77
N SER A 442 41.28 44.28 18.63
CA SER A 442 41.77 45.65 18.44
C SER A 442 41.18 46.65 19.43
N ASP A 443 39.93 46.41 19.82
CA ASP A 443 39.17 47.34 20.66
C ASP A 443 39.33 47.01 22.16
N ALA A 444 39.81 45.81 22.50
CA ALA A 444 39.92 45.33 23.87
C ALA A 444 40.99 46.07 24.69
N LYS A 445 40.62 46.51 25.91
CA LYS A 445 41.54 47.07 26.91
C LYS A 445 41.97 46.05 27.95
N TRP A 446 41.03 45.24 28.41
CA TRP A 446 41.27 44.12 29.30
C TRP A 446 40.16 43.09 29.12
N PHE A 447 40.44 41.85 29.51
CA PHE A 447 39.43 40.80 29.52
C PHE A 447 39.45 40.03 30.84
N SER A 448 38.37 39.30 31.12
CA SER A 448 38.26 38.42 32.28
C SER A 448 37.42 37.20 31.94
N ILE A 449 37.85 36.03 32.43
CA ILE A 449 37.11 34.79 32.27
C ILE A 449 36.29 34.57 33.55
N ARG A 450 34.97 34.53 33.40
CA ARG A 450 34.00 34.42 34.49
C ARG A 450 33.14 33.17 34.27
N ILE A 451 32.42 32.74 35.31
CA ILE A 451 31.47 31.61 35.23
C ILE A 451 30.36 31.90 34.22
N CYS A 452 30.02 33.18 34.01
CA CYS A 452 29.03 33.63 33.04
C CYS A 452 29.54 33.75 31.60
N GLY A 453 30.84 33.61 31.34
CA GLY A 453 31.45 33.74 30.01
C GLY A 453 32.74 34.56 30.01
N VAL A 454 33.11 35.06 28.84
CA VAL A 454 34.29 35.94 28.66
C VAL A 454 33.81 37.39 28.64
N VAL A 455 34.29 38.19 29.59
CA VAL A 455 34.01 39.62 29.64
C VAL A 455 35.17 40.38 29.01
N ILE A 456 34.88 41.28 28.09
CA ILE A 456 35.88 42.13 27.43
C ILE A 456 35.45 43.58 27.59
N ASN A 457 36.35 44.41 28.13
CA ASN A 457 36.13 45.83 28.20
C ASN A 457 36.80 46.53 27.02
N ASP A 458 36.06 47.34 26.28
CA ASP A 458 36.56 48.11 25.14
C ASP A 458 37.05 49.53 25.52
N GLY A 459 37.02 49.86 26.82
CA GLY A 459 37.30 51.18 27.36
C GLY A 459 36.04 52.00 27.67
N ASN A 460 34.87 51.58 27.21
CA ASN A 460 33.59 52.23 27.48
C ASN A 460 32.66 51.33 28.31
N VAL A 461 32.48 50.07 27.89
CA VAL A 461 31.55 49.13 28.50
C VAL A 461 32.14 47.73 28.61
N ASP A 462 31.55 46.91 29.48
CA ASP A 462 31.90 45.50 29.64
C ASP A 462 30.97 44.64 28.76
N TRP A 463 31.54 44.02 27.73
CA TRP A 463 30.85 43.13 26.80
C TRP A 463 30.95 41.68 27.27
N LEU A 464 29.81 41.00 27.37
CA LEU A 464 29.75 39.58 27.69
C LEU A 464 29.66 38.72 26.43
N TYR A 465 30.64 37.85 26.25
CA TYR A 465 30.68 36.81 25.22
C TYR A 465 30.43 35.45 25.88
N ALA A 466 29.26 34.88 25.64
CA ALA A 466 28.84 33.60 26.21
C ALA A 466 27.93 32.84 25.24
N ASP A 467 27.78 31.52 25.45
CA ASP A 467 26.66 30.80 24.85
C ASP A 467 25.35 31.16 25.56
N GLN A 468 24.23 30.95 24.88
CA GLN A 468 22.93 31.37 25.36
C GLN A 468 22.52 30.68 26.66
N LEU A 469 22.92 29.44 26.86
CA LEU A 469 22.57 28.67 28.06
C LEU A 469 23.34 29.18 29.28
N THR A 470 24.65 29.42 29.13
CA THR A 470 25.49 29.99 30.19
C THR A 470 25.02 31.40 30.57
N ALA A 471 24.71 32.26 29.59
CA ALA A 471 24.17 33.59 29.84
C ALA A 471 22.81 33.55 30.57
N TYR A 472 21.91 32.65 30.16
CA TYR A 472 20.62 32.47 30.82
C TYR A 472 20.76 31.93 32.25
N GLY A 473 21.70 31.01 32.48
CA GLY A 473 22.05 30.51 33.81
C GLY A 473 22.51 31.64 34.73
N TYR A 474 23.37 32.52 34.23
CA TYR A 474 23.79 33.72 34.96
C TYR A 474 22.62 34.67 35.23
N ALA A 475 21.76 34.94 34.25
CA ALA A 475 20.59 35.81 34.42
C ALA A 475 19.66 35.35 35.55
N LYS A 476 19.57 34.04 35.81
CA LYS A 476 18.80 33.48 36.93
C LYS A 476 19.43 33.71 38.31
N GLN A 477 20.74 33.91 38.36
CA GLN A 477 21.50 34.10 39.60
C GLN A 477 21.56 35.57 40.03
N ILE A 478 21.25 36.52 39.13
CA ILE A 478 21.23 37.94 39.44
C ILE A 478 20.06 38.22 40.41
N GLU A 479 20.38 38.67 41.62
CA GLU A 479 19.37 39.10 42.61
C GLU A 479 18.60 40.30 42.06
N THR A 480 17.27 40.22 42.08
CA THR A 480 16.41 41.18 41.38
C THR A 480 16.36 42.53 42.11
N THR A 481 17.02 43.54 41.56
CA THR A 481 16.83 44.92 41.98
C THR A 481 15.65 45.56 41.23
N LYS A 482 14.49 45.50 41.87
CA LYS A 482 13.35 46.44 41.72
C LYS A 482 12.48 46.43 40.44
N ASN A 483 12.78 45.68 39.36
CA ASN A 483 11.92 45.69 38.17
C ASN A 483 11.52 44.29 37.66
N GLN A 484 10.30 43.84 37.96
CA GLN A 484 9.83 42.47 37.66
C GLN A 484 9.54 42.18 36.18
N ASN A 485 9.48 43.22 35.34
CA ASN A 485 9.05 43.11 33.92
C ASN A 485 10.21 42.97 32.91
N LEU A 486 11.46 42.91 33.36
CA LEU A 486 12.60 42.77 32.45
C LEU A 486 12.69 41.35 31.89
N ASN A 487 12.90 41.23 30.58
CA ASN A 487 13.27 39.96 29.95
C ASN A 487 14.68 39.54 30.42
N TRP A 488 15.02 38.27 30.26
CA TRP A 488 16.24 37.73 30.86
C TRP A 488 17.54 38.35 30.30
N THR A 489 17.55 38.80 29.05
CA THR A 489 18.70 39.53 28.47
C THR A 489 18.83 40.95 29.01
N GLU A 490 17.71 41.66 29.19
CA GLU A 490 17.70 43.00 29.80
C GLU A 490 18.20 42.96 31.24
N ARG A 491 17.94 41.87 31.98
CA ARG A 491 18.47 41.68 33.33
C ARG A 491 19.99 41.61 33.36
N ILE A 492 20.60 40.93 32.39
CA ILE A 492 22.08 40.88 32.31
C ILE A 492 22.66 42.27 32.03
N ILE A 493 21.99 43.06 31.18
CA ILE A 493 22.43 44.42 30.83
C ILE A 493 22.28 45.39 32.00
N ILE A 494 21.10 45.39 32.63
CA ILE A 494 20.74 46.40 33.64
C ILE A 494 21.30 46.03 35.02
N ASP A 495 21.04 44.80 35.47
CA ASP A 495 21.38 44.37 36.83
C ASP A 495 22.74 43.63 36.85
N GLY A 496 23.08 42.90 35.79
CA GLY A 496 24.37 42.23 35.63
C GLY A 496 25.50 43.13 35.13
N SER A 497 25.18 44.36 34.69
CA SER A 497 26.12 45.35 34.15
C SER A 497 26.95 44.89 32.94
N TYR A 498 26.44 43.95 32.15
CA TYR A 498 27.12 43.47 30.94
C TYR A 498 26.31 43.68 29.67
N TYR A 499 26.94 44.23 28.64
CA TYR A 499 26.32 44.36 27.33
C TYR A 499 26.47 43.07 26.53
N ILE A 500 25.38 42.65 25.87
CA ILE A 500 25.35 41.45 25.03
C ILE A 500 24.98 41.87 23.61
N GLN A 501 25.82 41.49 22.65
CA GLN A 501 25.56 41.70 21.22
C GLN A 501 24.98 40.45 20.54
N GLY A 502 25.25 39.28 21.10
CA GLY A 502 24.80 37.98 20.59
C GLY A 502 25.29 36.83 21.46
N PHE A 503 24.99 35.61 21.05
CA PHE A 503 25.43 34.40 21.73
C PHE A 503 26.37 33.61 20.84
N TYR A 504 27.37 32.99 21.46
CA TYR A 504 28.50 32.44 20.75
C TYR A 504 28.75 30.98 21.15
N SER A 505 29.09 30.16 20.16
CA SER A 505 29.43 28.76 20.41
C SER A 505 30.67 28.61 21.28
N PHE A 506 30.79 27.49 21.99
CA PHE A 506 31.98 27.14 22.77
C PHE A 506 33.28 27.27 21.95
N ASN A 507 33.29 26.82 20.69
CA ASN A 507 34.47 26.93 19.85
C ASN A 507 34.85 28.39 19.52
N PHE A 508 33.86 29.27 19.33
CA PHE A 508 34.14 30.70 19.17
C PHE A 508 34.79 31.25 20.44
N LEU A 509 34.24 30.94 21.62
CA LEU A 509 34.77 31.42 22.91
C LEU A 509 36.21 30.95 23.14
N ILE A 510 36.52 29.69 22.82
CA ILE A 510 37.89 29.17 22.89
C ILE A 510 38.83 29.92 21.93
N LYS A 511 38.41 30.18 20.69
CA LYS A 511 39.22 30.95 19.73
C LYS A 511 39.42 32.39 20.21
N LEU A 512 38.38 33.02 20.75
CA LEU A 512 38.43 34.37 21.30
C LEU A 512 39.39 34.46 22.50
N ILE A 513 39.30 33.53 23.45
CA ILE A 513 40.22 33.48 24.60
C ILE A 513 41.67 33.32 24.14
N ARG A 514 41.94 32.44 23.17
CA ARG A 514 43.29 32.28 22.61
C ARG A 514 43.77 33.58 21.98
N ALA A 515 42.95 34.20 21.13
CA ALA A 515 43.29 35.46 20.49
C ALA A 515 43.54 36.61 21.49
N LEU A 516 42.79 36.68 22.59
CA LEU A 516 43.00 37.66 23.66
C LEU A 516 44.33 37.46 24.38
N LYS A 517 44.70 36.20 24.66
CA LYS A 517 45.97 35.85 25.29
C LYS A 517 47.16 36.08 24.37
N ASP A 518 47.04 35.68 23.11
CA ASP A 518 48.07 35.86 22.08
C ASP A 518 48.27 37.35 21.73
N GLY A 519 47.19 38.14 21.77
CA GLY A 519 47.19 39.59 21.57
C GLY A 519 47.75 40.40 22.75
N ALA A 520 48.26 39.75 23.81
CA ALA A 520 48.80 40.37 25.01
C ALA A 520 47.85 41.36 25.71
N ILE A 521 46.53 41.13 25.62
CA ILE A 521 45.53 41.94 26.32
C ILE A 521 45.56 41.58 27.81
N ALA A 522 45.43 42.58 28.69
CA ALA A 522 45.52 42.36 30.14
C ALA A 522 44.36 41.50 30.66
N GLU A 523 44.66 40.35 31.26
CA GLU A 523 43.69 39.49 31.94
C GLU A 523 43.48 39.98 33.38
N LYS A 524 42.25 40.37 33.74
CA LYS A 524 41.86 40.70 35.11
C LYS A 524 41.24 39.47 35.78
N THR A 525 41.80 39.08 36.92
CA THR A 525 41.29 37.98 37.74
C THR A 525 40.02 38.33 38.50
#